data_AF-A0A817J9A4-F1
#
_entry.id   AF-A0A817J9A4-F1
#
_cell.length_a   1.000
_cell.length_b   1.000
_cell.length_c   1.000
_cell.angle_alpha   90.00
_cell.angle_beta   90.00
_cell.angle_gamma   90.00
#
_symmetry.space_group_name_H-M   'P 1'
#
loop_
_entity.id
_entity.type
_entity.pdbx_description
1 polymer ?
#
loop_
_entity_poly.entity_id
_entity_poly.type
_entity_poly.pdbx_seq_one_letter_code
_entity_poly.pdbx_strand_id
1 'polypeptide(L)'
;MPISYHFDSLPLNVLTLSGYEFFQFIKTILGESEAKLLIKIAVRTTSSLITIEDPLDIFNQDIEDEELDTLKEQLCFKMKKDKYLIKPGLKHPKKNKQQQSNLNVSSISSLELPVQEKRISSLSLSDHKTHVLKLINKRCNENKENLNLQNFQLEEDIDFTLNIDVDQNSDVKASIKCKCGKIIALCNNDKKIQMSNYYKHLQSIGCTHMREIKKAAKEIIVEQQQPSTISVSSIPSSQSRTSSMEVYVDELIGTQTAPQIVSASSSQLSHTAKRRMTSQSQQYPSTKRSRT
;
A
#
# COMPACT_ATOMS: atom_id res chain seq x y z
N MET A 1 41.31 7.38 -1.04
CA MET A 1 41.46 8.46 -0.05
C MET A 1 40.07 8.93 0.35
N PRO A 2 39.75 9.11 1.64
CA PRO A 2 38.44 9.62 2.05
C PRO A 2 38.29 11.07 1.59
N ILE A 3 37.28 11.33 0.76
CA ILE A 3 36.91 12.69 0.37
C ILE A 3 36.24 13.31 1.60
N SER A 4 36.91 14.29 2.22
CA SER A 4 36.33 15.07 3.30
C SER A 4 35.44 16.13 2.69
N TYR A 5 34.12 15.92 2.75
CA TYR A 5 33.15 16.91 2.31
C TYR A 5 33.00 17.99 3.37
N HIS A 6 33.43 19.22 3.06
CA HIS A 6 33.07 20.40 3.86
C HIS A 6 31.62 20.76 3.56
N PHE A 7 30.71 20.44 4.48
CA PHE A 7 29.29 20.79 4.37
C PHE A 7 29.00 22.28 4.58
N ASP A 8 30.03 23.07 4.87
CA ASP A 8 29.91 24.49 5.24
C ASP A 8 29.57 25.41 4.05
N SER A 9 29.55 24.88 2.82
CA SER A 9 29.31 25.66 1.60
C SER A 9 28.14 25.11 0.76
N LEU A 10 27.02 24.77 1.40
CA LEU A 10 25.79 24.49 0.66
C LEU A 10 25.19 25.81 0.11
N PRO A 11 24.72 25.82 -1.16
CA PRO A 11 24.11 27.01 -1.73
C PRO A 11 22.79 27.34 -1.00
N LEU A 12 22.50 28.62 -0.80
CA LEU A 12 21.32 29.10 -0.06
C LEU A 12 19.99 28.58 -0.63
N ASN A 13 19.95 28.26 -1.92
CA ASN A 13 18.78 27.77 -2.64
C ASN A 13 18.74 26.23 -2.74
N VAL A 14 19.54 25.49 -1.96
CA VAL A 14 19.67 24.02 -2.06
C VAL A 14 18.32 23.30 -1.98
N LEU A 15 17.40 23.76 -1.13
CA LEU A 15 16.07 23.16 -0.96
C LEU A 15 15.11 23.42 -2.12
N THR A 16 15.42 24.39 -2.97
CA THR A 16 14.58 24.80 -4.13
C THR A 16 15.14 24.33 -5.47
N LEU A 17 16.29 23.63 -5.48
CA LEU A 17 16.90 23.15 -6.72
C LEU A 17 15.99 22.14 -7.42
N SER A 18 15.91 22.29 -8.73
CA SER A 18 15.12 21.41 -9.60
C SER A 18 15.78 21.24 -10.97
N GLY A 19 15.41 20.15 -11.66
CA GLY A 19 15.86 19.86 -13.02
C GLY A 19 17.38 19.83 -13.16
N TYR A 20 17.89 20.65 -14.07
CA TYR A 20 19.32 20.72 -14.40
C TYR A 20 20.18 21.22 -13.23
N GLU A 21 19.72 22.22 -12.48
CA GLU A 21 20.49 22.80 -11.37
C GLU A 21 20.65 21.79 -10.23
N PHE A 22 19.59 21.04 -9.94
CA PHE A 22 19.64 19.92 -9.00
C PHE A 22 20.63 18.86 -9.46
N PHE A 23 20.57 18.46 -10.73
CA PHE A 23 21.49 17.45 -11.28
C PHE A 23 22.96 17.91 -11.21
N GLN A 24 23.26 19.15 -11.58
CA GLN A 24 24.62 19.68 -11.51
C GLN A 24 25.13 19.77 -10.07
N PHE A 25 24.26 20.15 -9.14
CA PHE A 25 24.58 20.14 -7.72
C PHE A 25 24.97 18.74 -7.24
N ILE A 26 24.14 17.72 -7.52
CA ILE A 26 24.45 16.33 -7.14
C ILE A 26 25.72 15.84 -7.84
N LYS A 27 25.89 16.12 -9.13
CA LYS A 27 27.10 15.74 -9.88
C LYS A 27 28.38 16.33 -9.28
N THR A 28 28.30 17.57 -8.79
CA THR A 28 29.44 18.26 -8.17
C THR A 28 29.76 17.72 -6.79
N ILE A 29 28.73 17.39 -5.99
CA ILE A 29 28.91 16.98 -4.59
C ILE A 29 29.16 15.48 -4.45
N LEU A 30 28.38 14.64 -5.14
CA LEU A 30 28.41 13.19 -4.99
C LEU A 30 29.14 12.50 -6.15
N GLY A 31 29.05 13.06 -7.35
CA GLY A 31 29.66 12.48 -8.55
C GLY A 31 28.65 12.24 -9.67
N GLU A 32 29.18 11.95 -10.86
CA GLU A 32 28.35 11.73 -12.06
C GLU A 32 27.50 10.46 -11.97
N SER A 33 28.02 9.40 -11.34
CA SER A 33 27.33 8.11 -11.22
C SER A 33 26.06 8.24 -10.36
N GLU A 34 26.17 8.93 -9.23
CA GLU A 34 25.08 9.19 -8.29
C GLU A 34 24.03 10.11 -8.92
N ALA A 35 24.47 11.13 -9.65
CA ALA A 35 23.56 12.02 -10.36
C ALA A 35 22.77 11.26 -11.44
N LYS A 36 23.40 10.37 -12.20
CA LYS A 36 22.73 9.51 -13.20
C LYS A 36 21.72 8.56 -12.55
N LEU A 37 22.07 7.97 -11.41
CA LEU A 37 21.14 7.14 -10.64
C LEU A 37 19.89 7.93 -10.25
N LEU A 38 20.05 9.15 -9.72
CA LEU A 38 18.89 9.97 -9.33
C LEU A 38 17.98 10.32 -10.52
N ILE A 39 18.53 10.53 -11.71
CA ILE A 39 17.73 10.72 -12.94
C ILE A 39 16.90 9.47 -13.25
N LYS A 40 17.53 8.28 -13.19
CA LYS A 40 16.83 7.01 -13.45
C LYS A 40 15.68 6.76 -12.51
N ILE A 41 15.83 7.15 -11.23
CA ILE A 41 14.77 7.00 -10.22
C ILE A 41 13.70 8.10 -10.30
N ALA A 42 13.75 8.92 -11.36
CA ALA A 42 12.89 10.09 -11.59
C ALA A 42 12.94 11.15 -10.48
N VAL A 43 14.03 11.21 -9.71
CA VAL A 43 14.28 12.28 -8.73
C VAL A 43 14.87 13.49 -9.44
N ARG A 44 14.07 14.55 -9.51
CA ARG A 44 14.41 15.77 -10.27
C ARG A 44 14.51 17.01 -9.39
N THR A 45 14.18 16.91 -8.11
CA THR A 45 14.17 18.05 -7.18
C THR A 45 14.70 17.65 -5.82
N THR A 46 15.26 18.63 -5.09
CA THR A 46 15.70 18.41 -3.70
C THR A 46 14.54 17.95 -2.83
N SER A 47 13.34 18.51 -3.01
CA SER A 47 12.14 18.07 -2.29
C SER A 47 11.83 16.60 -2.55
N SER A 48 11.87 16.15 -3.80
CA SER A 48 11.62 14.73 -4.14
C SER A 48 12.64 13.80 -3.51
N LEU A 49 13.92 14.20 -3.47
CA LEU A 49 14.98 13.43 -2.83
C LEU A 49 14.77 13.30 -1.32
N ILE A 50 14.36 14.38 -0.64
CA ILE A 50 14.11 14.41 0.81
C ILE A 50 12.87 13.58 1.19
N THR A 51 11.85 13.54 0.32
CA THR A 51 10.62 12.78 0.59
C THR A 51 10.76 11.28 0.41
N ILE A 52 11.84 10.81 -0.21
CA ILE A 52 12.06 9.38 -0.40
C ILE A 52 12.53 8.74 0.91
N GLU A 53 11.79 7.74 1.36
CA GLU A 53 12.05 7.04 2.62
C GLU A 53 13.37 6.23 2.56
N ASP A 54 13.63 5.58 1.42
CA ASP A 54 14.91 4.92 1.14
C ASP A 54 15.29 5.05 -0.35
N PRO A 55 16.26 5.91 -0.72
CA PRO A 55 16.68 6.09 -2.11
C PRO A 55 17.36 4.84 -2.69
N LEU A 56 17.75 3.88 -1.84
CA LEU A 56 18.31 2.60 -2.27
C LEU A 56 17.23 1.55 -2.57
N ASP A 57 15.96 1.82 -2.28
CA ASP A 57 14.88 0.86 -2.54
C ASP A 57 14.69 0.60 -4.04
N ILE A 58 15.17 1.51 -4.92
CA ILE A 58 15.17 1.24 -6.35
C ILE A 58 15.96 -0.03 -6.71
N PHE A 59 17.02 -0.34 -5.96
CA PHE A 59 17.83 -1.52 -6.24
C PHE A 59 17.07 -2.82 -5.95
N ASN A 60 15.98 -2.75 -5.17
CA ASN A 60 15.08 -3.87 -4.92
C ASN A 60 13.97 -4.01 -5.97
N GLN A 61 13.79 -3.01 -6.83
CA GLN A 61 12.77 -3.04 -7.88
C GLN A 61 13.27 -3.86 -9.08
N ASP A 62 12.37 -4.61 -9.70
CA ASP A 62 12.65 -5.44 -10.88
C ASP A 62 12.58 -4.56 -12.13
N ILE A 63 13.64 -3.77 -12.34
CA ILE A 63 13.78 -2.83 -13.46
C ILE A 63 14.84 -3.38 -14.40
N GLU A 64 14.44 -3.69 -15.63
CA GLU A 64 15.34 -4.10 -16.73
C GLU A 64 16.11 -2.87 -17.25
N ASP A 65 17.20 -2.48 -16.57
CA ASP A 65 18.07 -1.37 -16.96
C ASP A 65 19.56 -1.78 -16.81
N GLU A 66 20.26 -1.86 -17.94
CA GLU A 66 21.66 -2.32 -18.03
C GLU A 66 22.64 -1.46 -17.20
N GLU A 67 22.43 -0.15 -17.13
CA GLU A 67 23.30 0.72 -16.34
C GLU A 67 22.99 0.59 -14.83
N LEU A 68 21.72 0.34 -14.47
CA LEU A 68 21.33 0.04 -13.09
C LEU A 68 21.95 -1.28 -12.63
N ASP A 69 21.98 -2.30 -13.49
CA ASP A 69 22.62 -3.57 -13.20
C ASP A 69 24.14 -3.44 -13.09
N THR A 70 24.76 -2.66 -13.99
CA THR A 70 26.18 -2.30 -13.86
C THR A 70 26.47 -1.61 -12.53
N LEU A 71 25.59 -0.71 -12.09
CA LEU A 71 25.73 0.00 -10.82
C LEU A 71 25.53 -0.95 -9.61
N LYS A 72 24.57 -1.87 -9.67
CA LYS A 72 24.39 -2.94 -8.66
C LYS A 72 25.65 -3.79 -8.53
N GLU A 73 26.27 -4.15 -9.65
CA GLU A 73 27.53 -4.90 -9.68
C GLU A 73 28.68 -4.11 -9.04
N GLN A 74 28.86 -2.84 -9.42
CA GLN A 74 29.88 -1.95 -8.85
C GLN A 74 29.74 -1.76 -7.35
N LEU A 75 28.50 -1.59 -6.88
CA LEU A 75 28.17 -1.42 -5.46
C LEU A 75 28.18 -2.76 -4.67
N CYS A 76 28.55 -3.87 -5.30
CA CYS A 76 28.58 -5.20 -4.71
C CYS A 76 27.21 -5.66 -4.16
N PHE A 77 26.11 -5.25 -4.77
CA PHE A 77 24.77 -5.79 -4.51
C PHE A 77 24.71 -7.20 -5.10
N LYS A 78 25.28 -8.18 -4.39
CA LYS A 78 25.30 -9.56 -4.86
C LYS A 78 23.94 -10.20 -4.59
N MET A 79 23.22 -10.57 -5.64
CA MET A 79 22.01 -11.39 -5.53
C MET A 79 22.37 -12.76 -4.94
N LYS A 80 21.63 -13.19 -3.92
CA LYS A 80 21.71 -14.57 -3.42
C LYS A 80 20.29 -15.14 -3.40
N LYS A 81 19.99 -16.02 -4.37
CA LYS A 81 18.67 -16.66 -4.54
C LYS A 81 17.53 -15.65 -4.75
N ASP A 82 17.64 -14.81 -5.78
CA ASP A 82 16.63 -13.80 -6.15
C ASP A 82 16.30 -12.80 -5.03
N LYS A 83 17.25 -12.56 -4.12
CA LYS A 83 17.15 -11.56 -3.07
C LYS A 83 18.41 -10.69 -3.08
N TYR A 84 18.22 -9.39 -3.20
CA TYR A 84 19.28 -8.39 -3.10
C TYR A 84 19.85 -8.38 -1.68
N LEU A 85 21.17 -8.52 -1.56
CA LEU A 85 21.88 -8.48 -0.28
C LEU A 85 22.65 -7.17 -0.22
N ILE A 86 22.03 -6.13 0.35
CA ILE A 86 22.76 -4.90 0.74
C ILE A 86 23.86 -5.34 1.70
N LYS A 87 25.14 -5.19 1.34
CA LYS A 87 26.23 -5.44 2.28
C LYS A 87 26.02 -4.51 3.50
N PRO A 88 25.80 -5.05 4.71
CA PRO A 88 25.56 -4.22 5.88
C PRO A 88 26.90 -3.57 6.29
N GLY A 89 27.15 -2.36 5.77
CA GLY A 89 28.40 -1.62 5.98
C GLY A 89 28.28 -0.09 5.88
N LEU A 90 27.29 0.43 5.16
CA LEU A 90 26.88 1.84 5.23
C LEU A 90 25.93 2.04 6.43
N LYS A 91 26.44 1.89 7.65
CA LYS A 91 25.70 2.23 8.87
C LYS A 91 26.24 3.54 9.42
N HIS A 92 25.45 4.60 9.35
CA HIS A 92 25.66 5.76 10.22
C HIS A 92 25.64 5.30 11.69
N PRO A 93 26.61 5.70 12.53
CA PRO A 93 26.63 5.32 13.92
C PRO A 93 25.57 6.13 14.66
N LYS A 94 24.37 5.58 14.84
CA LYS A 94 23.55 5.90 16.01
C LYS A 94 23.16 4.61 16.71
N LYS A 95 23.91 4.33 17.78
CA LYS A 95 23.53 3.38 18.81
C LYS A 95 22.19 3.85 19.40
N ASN A 96 21.13 3.06 19.23
CA ASN A 96 20.47 2.39 20.34
C ASN A 96 19.51 1.30 19.84
N LYS A 97 19.55 0.18 20.58
CA LYS A 97 18.81 -1.11 20.51
C LYS A 97 17.42 -1.01 19.85
N GLN A 98 16.90 -1.95 19.05
CA GLN A 98 16.97 -3.41 19.12
C GLN A 98 16.35 -4.02 17.83
N GLN A 99 16.94 -5.11 17.32
CA GLN A 99 16.35 -6.22 16.52
C GLN A 99 15.38 -5.96 15.34
N GLN A 100 15.93 -6.16 14.14
CA GLN A 100 15.43 -6.99 13.01
C GLN A 100 13.91 -7.09 12.73
N SER A 101 13.50 -6.59 11.56
CA SER A 101 13.18 -7.36 10.33
C SER A 101 11.94 -6.87 9.56
N ASN A 102 12.11 -6.86 8.22
CA ASN A 102 11.14 -7.05 7.15
C ASN A 102 9.74 -6.42 7.28
N LEU A 103 9.53 -5.32 6.54
CA LEU A 103 8.23 -4.98 5.99
C LEU A 103 8.36 -4.52 4.54
N ASN A 104 7.77 -5.30 3.65
CA ASN A 104 7.16 -4.82 2.43
C ASN A 104 5.96 -3.96 2.86
N VAL A 105 6.12 -2.63 2.80
CA VAL A 105 5.10 -1.65 3.19
C VAL A 105 4.35 -1.26 1.92
N SER A 106 3.21 -1.91 1.69
CA SER A 106 2.20 -1.35 0.80
C SER A 106 1.69 -0.06 1.44
N SER A 107 1.89 1.05 0.73
CA SER A 107 1.51 2.42 1.06
C SER A 107 0.21 2.49 1.86
N ILE A 108 0.33 2.75 3.16
CA ILE A 108 -0.78 3.18 4.00
C ILE A 108 -0.87 4.69 3.81
N SER A 109 -1.63 5.13 2.81
CA SER A 109 -2.03 6.51 2.69
C SER A 109 -2.71 6.92 4.01
N SER A 110 -2.18 7.96 4.67
CA SER A 110 -2.88 8.69 5.72
C SER A 110 -4.21 9.17 5.14
N LEU A 111 -5.26 8.40 5.41
CA LEU A 111 -6.62 8.65 4.94
C LEU A 111 -7.24 9.75 5.79
N GLU A 112 -7.06 11.00 5.36
CA GLU A 112 -7.88 12.12 5.80
C GLU A 112 -9.23 12.04 5.08
N LEU A 113 -10.27 11.63 5.80
CA LEU A 113 -11.65 11.67 5.31
C LEU A 113 -12.19 13.12 5.41
N PRO A 114 -12.88 13.65 4.38
CA PRO A 114 -13.66 14.87 4.49
C PRO A 114 -14.99 14.56 5.19
N VAL A 115 -14.91 14.21 6.47
CA VAL A 115 -16.08 14.22 7.37
C VAL A 115 -16.01 15.54 8.11
N GLN A 116 -17.08 16.34 8.10
CA GLN A 116 -17.16 17.58 8.86
C GLN A 116 -16.66 17.33 10.29
N GLU A 117 -15.46 17.83 10.58
CA GLU A 117 -14.74 17.57 11.83
C GLU A 117 -15.43 18.30 12.97
N LYS A 118 -16.49 17.70 13.52
CA LYS A 118 -16.82 17.93 14.92
C LYS A 118 -15.59 17.53 15.72
N ARG A 119 -14.94 18.53 16.32
CA ARG A 119 -13.75 18.37 17.17
C ARG A 119 -13.97 17.20 18.12
N ILE A 120 -13.17 16.16 17.95
CA ILE A 120 -13.29 14.87 18.65
C ILE A 120 -13.16 15.01 20.17
N SER A 121 -12.58 16.10 20.68
CA SER A 121 -12.45 16.38 22.10
C SER A 121 -13.75 16.52 22.90
N SER A 122 -14.93 16.48 22.26
CA SER A 122 -16.23 16.45 22.96
C SER A 122 -16.98 15.12 22.82
N LEU A 123 -16.34 14.09 22.25
CA LEU A 123 -16.97 12.79 22.07
C LEU A 123 -17.02 12.02 23.39
N SER A 124 -18.13 11.33 23.63
CA SER A 124 -18.23 10.41 24.76
C SER A 124 -17.30 9.20 24.56
N LEU A 125 -16.97 8.48 25.63
CA LEU A 125 -16.20 7.23 25.55
C LEU A 125 -16.84 6.22 24.57
N SER A 126 -18.17 6.13 24.55
CA SER A 126 -18.91 5.28 23.60
C SER A 126 -18.76 5.73 22.15
N ASP A 127 -18.68 7.04 21.90
CA ASP A 127 -18.48 7.56 20.55
C ASP A 127 -17.06 7.27 20.06
N HIS A 128 -16.06 7.38 20.94
CA HIS A 128 -14.68 6.98 20.63
C HIS A 128 -14.59 5.50 20.29
N LYS A 129 -15.25 4.63 21.07
CA LYS A 129 -15.32 3.19 20.80
C LYS A 129 -15.97 2.93 19.43
N THR A 130 -17.11 3.56 19.16
CA THR A 130 -17.81 3.44 17.87
C THR A 130 -16.95 3.91 16.71
N HIS A 131 -16.19 5.00 16.88
CA HIS A 131 -15.28 5.51 15.87
C HIS A 131 -14.14 4.53 15.56
N VAL A 132 -13.53 3.93 16.58
CA VAL A 132 -12.47 2.92 16.39
C VAL A 132 -13.01 1.69 15.66
N LEU A 133 -14.19 1.19 16.05
CA LEU A 133 -14.83 0.06 15.36
C LEU A 133 -15.14 0.37 13.89
N LYS A 134 -15.62 1.59 13.59
CA LYS A 134 -15.81 2.04 12.20
C LYS A 134 -14.52 2.04 11.40
N LEU A 135 -13.40 2.47 11.99
CA LEU A 135 -12.10 2.44 11.32
C LEU A 135 -11.64 1.01 11.03
N ILE A 136 -11.81 0.09 11.98
CA ILE A 136 -11.46 -1.33 11.80
C ILE A 136 -12.28 -1.94 10.66
N ASN A 137 -13.61 -1.76 10.68
CA ASN A 137 -14.50 -2.29 9.64
C ASN A 137 -14.18 -1.69 8.26
N LYS A 138 -13.93 -0.39 8.19
CA LYS A 138 -13.50 0.28 6.95
C LYS A 138 -12.22 -0.34 6.42
N ARG A 139 -11.21 -0.54 7.27
CA ARG A 139 -9.93 -1.15 6.87
C ARG A 139 -10.12 -2.59 6.40
N CYS A 140 -10.97 -3.38 7.06
CA CYS A 140 -11.28 -4.74 6.63
C CYS A 140 -11.90 -4.75 5.24
N ASN A 141 -12.88 -3.87 4.99
CA ASN A 141 -13.52 -3.71 3.68
C ASN A 141 -12.53 -3.31 2.58
N GLU A 142 -11.66 -2.33 2.84
CA GLU A 142 -10.63 -1.86 1.90
C GLU A 142 -9.57 -2.93 1.56
N ASN A 143 -9.42 -3.96 2.41
CA ASN A 143 -8.40 -5.00 2.23
C ASN A 143 -8.99 -6.37 1.86
N LYS A 144 -10.28 -6.46 1.53
CA LYS A 144 -10.92 -7.72 1.11
C LYS A 144 -10.20 -8.35 -0.08
N GLU A 145 -9.89 -7.56 -1.09
CA GLU A 145 -9.18 -8.00 -2.31
C GLU A 145 -7.75 -8.41 -1.98
N ASN A 146 -7.02 -7.59 -1.22
CA ASN A 146 -5.63 -7.87 -0.83
C ASN A 146 -5.47 -9.16 -0.01
N LEU A 147 -6.49 -9.55 0.73
CA LEU A 147 -6.48 -10.74 1.57
C LEU A 147 -7.10 -11.97 0.87
N ASN A 148 -7.75 -11.80 -0.29
CA ASN A 148 -8.56 -12.83 -0.95
C ASN A 148 -9.60 -13.46 -0.02
N LEU A 149 -10.25 -12.63 0.81
CA LEU A 149 -11.24 -13.05 1.79
C LEU A 149 -12.57 -12.36 1.48
N GLN A 150 -13.52 -13.06 0.85
CA GLN A 150 -14.82 -12.47 0.49
C GLN A 150 -15.58 -11.90 1.72
N ASN A 151 -15.47 -12.58 2.87
CA ASN A 151 -16.17 -12.22 4.11
C ASN A 151 -15.20 -11.92 5.26
N PHE A 152 -14.15 -11.14 5.01
CA PHE A 152 -13.25 -10.73 6.10
C PHE A 152 -13.88 -9.65 6.98
N GLN A 153 -14.17 -10.03 8.22
CA GLN A 153 -14.58 -9.13 9.29
C GLN A 153 -13.80 -9.51 10.56
N LEU A 154 -13.46 -8.50 11.36
CA LEU A 154 -12.90 -8.70 12.69
C LEU A 154 -13.96 -8.31 13.71
N GLU A 155 -14.25 -9.21 14.64
CA GLU A 155 -15.28 -9.03 15.66
C GLU A 155 -14.65 -8.70 17.03
N GLU A 156 -15.25 -7.74 17.73
CA GLU A 156 -14.86 -7.41 19.10
C GLU A 156 -15.18 -8.60 20.02
N ASP A 157 -14.31 -8.87 20.98
CA ASP A 157 -14.31 -10.00 21.92
C ASP A 157 -14.05 -11.39 21.30
N ILE A 158 -13.97 -11.49 19.98
CA ILE A 158 -13.60 -12.72 19.26
C ILE A 158 -12.19 -12.60 18.66
N ASP A 159 -11.90 -11.50 17.98
CA ASP A 159 -10.64 -11.27 17.26
C ASP A 159 -9.77 -10.20 17.94
N PHE A 160 -10.41 -9.28 18.67
CA PHE A 160 -9.72 -8.27 19.46
C PHE A 160 -10.59 -7.77 20.62
N THR A 161 -9.95 -7.22 21.65
CA THR A 161 -10.62 -6.48 22.74
C THR A 161 -10.11 -5.05 22.73
N LEU A 162 -11.03 -4.08 22.74
CA LEU A 162 -10.70 -2.65 22.73
C LEU A 162 -10.91 -2.05 24.12
N ASN A 163 -9.84 -1.49 24.69
CA ASN A 163 -9.87 -0.77 25.96
C ASN A 163 -9.68 0.72 25.70
N ILE A 164 -10.61 1.55 26.16
CA ILE A 164 -10.52 3.01 26.08
C ILE A 164 -10.77 3.55 27.48
N ASP A 165 -9.77 4.24 28.01
CA ASP A 165 -9.80 4.88 29.31
C ASP A 165 -9.50 6.37 29.16
N VAL A 166 -10.02 7.18 30.06
CA VAL A 166 -9.63 8.59 30.21
C VAL A 166 -8.69 8.67 31.39
N ASP A 167 -7.50 9.25 31.20
CA ASP A 167 -6.55 9.41 32.30
C ASP A 167 -6.86 10.63 33.18
N GLN A 168 -6.04 10.82 34.22
CA GLN A 168 -6.20 11.93 35.17
C GLN A 168 -6.10 13.32 34.50
N ASN A 169 -5.44 13.41 33.33
CA ASN A 169 -5.29 14.64 32.58
C ASN A 169 -6.44 14.88 31.60
N SER A 170 -7.49 14.04 31.64
CA SER A 170 -8.57 14.01 30.64
C SER A 170 -8.10 13.60 29.24
N ASP A 171 -6.92 12.98 29.13
CA ASP A 171 -6.42 12.45 27.87
C ASP A 171 -6.99 11.04 27.63
N VAL A 172 -7.57 10.84 26.46
CA VAL A 172 -8.08 9.54 26.04
C VAL A 172 -6.89 8.62 25.71
N LYS A 173 -6.75 7.55 26.49
CA LYS A 173 -5.82 6.45 26.25
C LYS A 173 -6.59 5.26 25.71
N ALA A 174 -6.19 4.77 24.54
CA ALA A 174 -6.80 3.61 23.93
C ALA A 174 -5.76 2.53 23.63
N SER A 175 -6.12 1.28 23.87
CA SER A 175 -5.31 0.13 23.52
C SER A 175 -6.18 -0.98 22.95
N ILE A 176 -5.63 -1.75 22.03
CA ILE A 176 -6.30 -2.88 21.41
C ILE A 176 -5.48 -4.14 21.67
N LYS A 177 -6.12 -5.16 22.24
CA LYS A 177 -5.54 -6.47 22.46
C LYS A 177 -6.00 -7.39 21.33
N CYS A 178 -5.08 -7.79 20.47
CA CYS A 178 -5.38 -8.78 19.42
C CYS A 178 -5.55 -10.18 20.05
N LYS A 179 -6.35 -11.06 19.44
CA LYS A 179 -6.51 -12.48 19.83
C LYS A 179 -5.18 -13.25 19.94
N CYS A 180 -4.15 -12.83 19.20
CA CYS A 180 -2.80 -13.39 19.37
C CYS A 180 -2.13 -13.06 20.73
N GLY A 181 -2.79 -12.27 21.58
CA GLY A 181 -2.32 -11.85 22.91
C GLY A 181 -1.56 -10.52 22.91
N LYS A 182 -1.18 -9.98 21.74
CA LYS A 182 -0.43 -8.72 21.67
C LYS A 182 -1.32 -7.52 22.00
N ILE A 183 -0.87 -6.71 22.95
CA ILE A 183 -1.49 -5.42 23.31
C ILE A 183 -0.80 -4.31 22.53
N ILE A 184 -1.57 -3.47 21.87
CA ILE A 184 -1.08 -2.40 21.00
C ILE A 184 -1.69 -1.09 21.47
N ALA A 185 -0.83 -0.15 21.87
CA ALA A 185 -1.24 1.20 22.19
C ALA A 185 -1.67 1.92 20.91
N LEU A 186 -2.82 2.58 20.95
CA LEU A 186 -3.31 3.45 19.90
C LEU A 186 -2.81 4.85 20.20
N CYS A 187 -2.07 5.44 19.25
CA CYS A 187 -1.55 6.80 19.42
C CYS A 187 -2.70 7.80 19.34
N ASN A 188 -2.67 8.83 20.17
CA ASN A 188 -3.56 9.98 20.05
C ASN A 188 -2.76 11.13 19.42
N ASN A 189 -3.08 11.50 18.19
CA ASN A 189 -2.48 12.66 17.53
C ASN A 189 -3.56 13.71 17.29
N ASP A 190 -3.40 14.90 17.89
CA ASP A 190 -4.34 16.01 17.74
C ASP A 190 -5.81 15.62 17.92
N LYS A 191 -6.09 14.83 18.97
CA LYS A 191 -7.43 14.31 19.34
C LYS A 191 -7.96 13.21 18.42
N LYS A 192 -7.17 12.67 17.50
CA LYS A 192 -7.53 11.51 16.67
C LYS A 192 -6.80 10.27 17.16
N ILE A 193 -7.57 9.20 17.40
CA ILE A 193 -7.03 7.87 17.66
C ILE A 193 -6.48 7.30 16.35
N GLN A 194 -5.18 7.03 16.31
CA GLN A 194 -4.49 6.46 15.17
C GLN A 194 -4.40 4.93 15.30
N MET A 195 -4.84 4.24 14.25
CA MET A 195 -4.86 2.77 14.17
C MET A 195 -3.63 2.17 13.46
N SER A 196 -2.66 3.02 13.06
CA SER A 196 -1.50 2.62 12.25
C SER A 196 -0.71 1.47 12.88
N ASN A 197 -0.47 1.52 14.19
CA ASN A 197 0.26 0.46 14.90
C ASN A 197 -0.50 -0.87 14.91
N TYR A 198 -1.83 -0.83 15.05
CA TYR A 198 -2.66 -2.04 15.02
C TYR A 198 -2.64 -2.67 13.62
N TYR A 199 -2.77 -1.86 12.57
CA TYR A 199 -2.72 -2.35 11.19
C TYR A 199 -1.35 -2.89 10.81
N LYS A 200 -0.26 -2.23 11.23
CA LYS A 200 1.11 -2.77 11.09
C LYS A 200 1.24 -4.15 11.74
N HIS A 201 0.64 -4.34 12.91
CA HIS A 201 0.63 -5.65 13.56
C HIS A 201 -0.15 -6.70 12.75
N LEU A 202 -1.36 -6.40 12.28
CA LEU A 202 -2.16 -7.35 11.48
C LEU A 202 -1.47 -7.74 10.17
N GLN A 203 -0.70 -6.81 9.57
CA GLN A 203 0.08 -7.07 8.36
C GLN A 203 1.39 -7.82 8.63
N SER A 204 1.92 -7.74 9.86
CA SER A 204 3.17 -8.40 10.22
C SER A 204 3.05 -9.93 10.20
N ILE A 205 4.14 -10.60 9.82
CA ILE A 205 4.27 -12.07 9.90
C ILE A 205 4.13 -12.60 11.34
N GLY A 206 4.26 -11.75 12.35
CA GLY A 206 4.20 -12.11 13.76
C GLY A 206 2.80 -12.32 14.31
N CYS A 207 1.74 -11.85 13.64
CA CYS A 207 0.37 -12.05 14.12
C CYS A 207 -0.08 -13.50 13.84
N THR A 208 -0.10 -14.35 14.88
CA THR A 208 -0.58 -15.76 14.78
C THR A 208 -2.04 -15.82 14.32
N HIS A 209 -2.89 -14.97 14.91
CA HIS A 209 -4.30 -14.91 14.59
C HIS A 209 -4.58 -14.59 13.11
N MET A 210 -3.92 -13.58 12.53
CA MET A 210 -4.07 -13.28 11.10
C MET A 210 -3.51 -14.40 10.21
N ARG A 211 -2.50 -15.15 10.67
CA ARG A 211 -2.01 -16.34 9.95
C ARG A 211 -3.05 -17.45 9.95
N GLU A 212 -3.72 -17.69 11.07
CA GLU A 212 -4.80 -18.69 11.19
C GLU A 212 -5.98 -18.34 10.28
N ILE A 213 -6.43 -17.07 10.28
CA ILE A 213 -7.50 -16.61 9.38
C ILE A 213 -7.11 -16.84 7.91
N LYS A 214 -5.90 -16.42 7.51
CA LYS A 214 -5.40 -16.62 6.14
C LYS A 214 -5.26 -18.09 5.78
N LYS A 215 -4.95 -18.96 6.75
CA LYS A 215 -4.83 -20.41 6.52
C LYS A 215 -6.21 -21.04 6.32
N ALA A 216 -7.15 -20.78 7.21
CA ALA A 216 -8.53 -21.31 7.13
C ALA A 216 -9.21 -20.90 5.81
N ALA A 217 -8.99 -19.66 5.37
CA ALA A 217 -9.55 -19.22 4.10
C ALA A 217 -8.98 -19.91 2.87
N LYS A 218 -7.70 -20.31 2.90
CA LYS A 218 -7.11 -21.09 1.81
C LYS A 218 -7.68 -22.51 1.75
N GLU A 219 -7.99 -23.09 2.90
CA GLU A 219 -8.58 -24.44 2.98
C GLU A 219 -9.99 -24.46 2.34
N ILE A 220 -10.81 -23.42 2.57
CA ILE A 220 -12.14 -23.28 1.97
C ILE A 220 -12.07 -23.22 0.42
N ILE A 221 -11.06 -22.54 -0.14
CA ILE A 221 -10.89 -22.43 -1.60
C ILE A 221 -10.53 -23.79 -2.22
N VAL A 222 -9.75 -24.62 -1.53
CA VAL A 222 -9.35 -25.95 -2.02
C VAL A 222 -10.54 -26.90 -2.04
N GLU A 223 -11.42 -26.84 -1.04
CA GLU A 223 -12.60 -27.72 -0.96
C GLU A 223 -13.62 -27.43 -2.08
N GLN A 224 -13.78 -26.16 -2.49
CA GLN A 224 -14.66 -25.80 -3.60
C GLN A 224 -14.12 -26.17 -4.99
N GLN A 225 -12.81 -26.42 -5.12
CA GLN A 225 -12.19 -26.80 -6.39
C GLN A 225 -12.02 -28.31 -6.57
N GLN A 226 -12.42 -29.13 -5.58
CA GLN A 226 -12.36 -30.57 -5.76
C GLN A 226 -13.44 -30.97 -6.78
N PRO A 227 -13.07 -31.42 -8.00
CA PRO A 227 -14.05 -31.85 -8.97
C PRO A 227 -14.77 -33.04 -8.35
N SER A 228 -16.09 -32.94 -8.24
CA SER A 228 -16.95 -34.06 -7.86
C SER A 228 -16.58 -35.20 -8.79
N THR A 229 -15.80 -36.17 -8.30
CA THR A 229 -15.58 -37.41 -9.02
C THR A 229 -16.95 -38.05 -9.08
N ILE A 230 -17.62 -37.85 -10.21
CA ILE A 230 -18.80 -38.60 -10.59
C ILE A 230 -18.33 -40.04 -10.58
N SER A 231 -18.65 -40.75 -9.50
CA SER A 231 -18.53 -42.18 -9.40
C SER A 231 -19.44 -42.74 -10.49
N VAL A 232 -18.87 -42.98 -11.67
CA VAL A 232 -19.54 -43.69 -12.76
C VAL A 232 -19.82 -45.07 -12.21
N SER A 233 -21.06 -45.21 -11.72
CA SER A 233 -21.60 -46.45 -11.22
C SER A 233 -21.70 -47.37 -12.43
N SER A 234 -20.84 -48.38 -12.47
CA SER A 234 -20.83 -49.44 -13.46
C SER A 234 -22.25 -49.99 -13.64
N ILE A 235 -22.83 -49.72 -14.81
CA ILE A 235 -24.11 -50.26 -15.24
C ILE A 235 -23.89 -51.76 -15.50
N PRO A 236 -24.62 -52.68 -14.84
CA PRO A 236 -24.66 -54.07 -15.25
C PRO A 236 -25.58 -54.19 -16.48
N SER A 237 -24.97 -54.62 -17.59
CA SER A 237 -25.65 -54.96 -18.83
C SER A 237 -26.55 -56.19 -18.64
N SER A 238 -27.87 -56.01 -18.70
CA SER A 238 -28.79 -57.14 -18.96
C SER A 238 -30.02 -56.68 -19.73
N GLN A 239 -30.24 -57.36 -20.86
CA GLN A 239 -31.35 -57.24 -21.79
C GLN A 239 -32.69 -57.64 -21.14
N SER A 240 -33.80 -56.98 -21.52
CA SER A 240 -34.95 -57.57 -22.25
C SER A 240 -36.22 -56.68 -22.27
N ARG A 241 -36.84 -56.62 -23.47
CA ARG A 241 -38.28 -56.50 -23.85
C ARG A 241 -39.31 -56.50 -22.69
N THR A 242 -40.44 -55.78 -22.67
CA THR A 242 -41.43 -55.43 -23.72
C THR A 242 -42.55 -54.56 -23.09
N SER A 243 -43.34 -53.91 -23.95
CA SER A 243 -44.80 -53.66 -23.83
C SER A 243 -45.30 -52.31 -23.29
N SER A 244 -46.29 -51.82 -24.04
CA SER A 244 -47.03 -50.55 -24.03
C SER A 244 -47.92 -50.28 -22.80
N MET A 245 -48.16 -48.99 -22.51
CA MET A 245 -49.52 -48.41 -22.45
C MET A 245 -49.44 -46.87 -22.42
N GLU A 246 -50.23 -46.24 -23.28
CA GLU A 246 -50.60 -44.82 -23.26
C GLU A 246 -51.42 -44.50 -22.01
N VAL A 247 -51.25 -43.31 -21.41
CA VAL A 247 -52.36 -42.47 -20.91
C VAL A 247 -51.92 -40.99 -20.94
N TYR A 248 -52.74 -40.19 -21.62
CA TYR A 248 -52.84 -38.72 -21.68
C TYR A 248 -53.13 -38.08 -20.32
N VAL A 249 -52.55 -36.92 -19.97
CA VAL A 249 -53.28 -35.74 -19.43
C VAL A 249 -52.51 -34.44 -19.75
N ASP A 250 -53.31 -33.45 -20.15
CA ASP A 250 -53.05 -32.07 -20.56
C ASP A 250 -52.46 -31.10 -19.50
N GLU A 251 -52.06 -29.94 -20.06
CA GLU A 251 -52.14 -28.57 -19.52
C GLU A 251 -51.16 -28.07 -18.43
N LEU A 252 -50.29 -27.11 -18.76
CA LEU A 252 -50.57 -25.66 -18.62
C LEU A 252 -49.27 -24.81 -18.77
N ILE A 253 -49.30 -23.96 -19.80
CA ILE A 253 -48.88 -22.55 -19.87
C ILE A 253 -47.74 -22.08 -18.94
N GLY A 254 -46.62 -21.69 -19.55
CA GLY A 254 -45.57 -20.89 -18.91
C GLY A 254 -44.76 -20.11 -19.95
N THR A 255 -45.21 -18.90 -20.25
CA THR A 255 -44.61 -17.93 -21.17
C THR A 255 -43.16 -17.56 -20.79
N GLN A 256 -42.23 -17.76 -21.71
CA GLN A 256 -40.88 -17.19 -21.67
C GLN A 256 -40.92 -15.74 -22.17
N THR A 257 -40.41 -14.81 -21.38
CA THR A 257 -40.08 -13.45 -21.82
C THR A 257 -38.58 -13.24 -21.65
N ALA A 258 -37.88 -13.14 -22.77
CA ALA A 258 -36.46 -12.82 -22.83
C ALA A 258 -36.22 -11.33 -22.52
N PRO A 259 -35.16 -10.96 -21.79
CA PRO A 259 -34.79 -9.56 -21.62
C PRO A 259 -34.02 -9.06 -22.86
N GLN A 260 -34.49 -7.92 -23.38
CA GLN A 260 -33.83 -7.12 -24.41
C GLN A 260 -32.48 -6.59 -23.90
N ILE A 261 -31.45 -6.79 -24.72
CA ILE A 261 -30.14 -6.16 -24.59
C ILE A 261 -30.28 -4.72 -25.11
N VAL A 262 -30.20 -3.75 -24.20
CA VAL A 262 -30.06 -2.32 -24.52
C VAL A 262 -28.57 -2.01 -24.66
N SER A 263 -28.13 -1.85 -25.90
CA SER A 263 -26.82 -1.31 -26.25
C SER A 263 -26.86 0.22 -26.13
N ALA A 264 -26.15 0.77 -25.13
CA ALA A 264 -26.00 2.21 -24.96
C ALA A 264 -24.57 2.66 -25.34
N SER A 265 -24.53 3.53 -26.36
CA SER A 265 -23.75 4.77 -26.40
C SER A 265 -22.22 4.69 -26.34
N SER A 266 -21.59 4.58 -27.51
CA SER A 266 -20.20 4.97 -27.73
C SER A 266 -20.14 6.43 -28.11
N SER A 267 -19.79 7.31 -27.18
CA SER A 267 -19.51 8.73 -27.43
C SER A 267 -18.00 8.94 -27.56
N GLN A 268 -17.56 9.08 -28.80
CA GLN A 268 -16.24 9.61 -29.15
C GLN A 268 -16.18 11.10 -28.79
N LEU A 269 -15.26 11.48 -27.90
CA LEU A 269 -14.86 12.86 -27.68
C LEU A 269 -13.38 13.00 -28.03
N SER A 270 -13.17 13.52 -29.22
CA SER A 270 -11.92 14.01 -29.75
C SER A 270 -11.61 15.38 -29.14
N HIS A 271 -10.54 15.48 -28.36
CA HIS A 271 -9.93 16.75 -28.02
C HIS A 271 -8.46 16.78 -28.43
N THR A 272 -8.24 17.37 -29.60
CA THR A 272 -6.97 17.88 -30.08
C THR A 272 -6.63 19.16 -29.30
N ALA A 273 -5.56 19.14 -28.52
CA ALA A 273 -4.98 20.34 -27.92
C ALA A 273 -3.57 20.57 -28.45
N LYS A 274 -3.48 21.32 -29.56
CA LYS A 274 -2.27 22.04 -29.97
C LYS A 274 -1.96 23.10 -28.91
N ARG A 275 -0.88 22.96 -28.15
CA ARG A 275 -0.26 24.09 -27.45
C ARG A 275 0.98 24.56 -28.20
N ARG A 276 0.85 25.81 -28.65
CA ARG A 276 1.80 26.62 -29.40
C ARG A 276 2.89 27.10 -28.43
N MET A 277 4.13 26.93 -28.85
CA MET A 277 5.32 27.58 -28.28
C MET A 277 5.24 29.09 -28.54
N THR A 278 5.39 29.90 -27.50
CA THR A 278 5.86 31.29 -27.64
C THR A 278 6.80 31.60 -26.49
N SER A 279 8.07 31.62 -26.84
CA SER A 279 9.19 32.25 -26.16
C SER A 279 8.95 33.77 -26.07
N GLN A 280 9.06 34.34 -24.87
CA GLN A 280 9.39 35.75 -24.71
C GLN A 280 10.48 35.91 -23.66
N SER A 281 11.64 36.30 -24.18
CA SER A 281 12.74 36.91 -23.45
C SER A 281 12.36 38.33 -23.04
N GLN A 282 12.49 38.68 -21.77
CA GLN A 282 12.76 40.05 -21.31
C GLN A 282 13.65 39.93 -20.07
N GLN A 283 14.97 40.10 -20.21
CA GLN A 283 15.71 41.37 -20.05
C GLN A 283 15.61 41.95 -18.63
N TYR A 284 16.70 41.76 -17.89
CA TYR A 284 17.04 42.40 -16.63
C TYR A 284 17.18 43.92 -16.75
N PRO A 285 16.85 44.67 -15.70
CA PRO A 285 17.57 45.90 -15.36
C PRO A 285 18.51 45.70 -14.17
N SER A 286 19.74 46.13 -14.40
CA SER A 286 20.83 46.26 -13.44
C SER A 286 20.70 47.55 -12.61
N THR A 287 21.47 47.59 -11.51
CA THR A 287 21.84 48.75 -10.66
C THR A 287 20.78 49.20 -9.64
N LYS A 288 21.11 49.59 -8.40
CA LYS A 288 22.32 50.24 -7.89
C LYS A 288 22.41 50.05 -6.36
N ARG A 289 23.63 49.76 -5.89
CA ARG A 289 24.12 50.00 -4.53
C ARG A 289 23.98 51.49 -4.19
N SER A 290 23.41 51.81 -3.03
CA SER A 290 23.77 53.02 -2.29
C SER A 290 24.19 52.63 -0.89
N ARG A 291 25.44 52.94 -0.58
CA ARG A 291 25.99 53.09 0.77
C ARG A 291 25.71 54.53 1.21
N THR A 292 25.10 54.68 2.36
CA THR A 292 25.42 55.67 3.41
C THR A 292 24.72 55.23 4.67
#